data_AF-A0A480RJH3-F1
#
_entry.id   AF-A0A480RJH3-F1
#
_cell.length_a   1.000
_cell.length_b   1.000
_cell.length_c   1.000
_cell.angle_alpha   90.00
_cell.angle_beta   90.00
_cell.angle_gamma   90.00
#
_symmetry.space_group_name_H-M   'P 1'
#
loop_
_entity.id
_entity.type
_entity.pdbx_description
1 polymer ?
#
loop_
_entity_poly.entity_id
_entity_poly.type
_entity_poly.pdbx_seq_one_letter_code
_entity_poly.pdbx_strand_id
1 'polypeptide(L)'
;MCHAESSGGVSTDHSELPIGAAATMAHEIGHSLGLSHDRNGCCVEATAEQGGCVMAAATGQPFPRVFSACSRRQLRAYFRKGGGACLSNAPDSGLLVPRARCGNGFVEEGEECDCGTGQECLDSCCLAHNCSLRAGAQCTHGDCCAYCLLKPAGALCRRAVGDCDLPEFCTGTSPYCPPDIYLLDGSPCASGRGYCRDGACPTLEQQCRQLWGPGSRPAPEACFQVVNSAGDAHGNCGQRGDGSFVPCAQRDAQCGKLQCQGGEQSALVPHTAPVDSTVHLGSRELTCRGAFVLPGAQLDLPDLGLVESGTQCGPRMVCQERRCQNTTFQELELCLAACHGHGVCNSNRNCHCSPGWAPPSCDKPGFGGSVDSGPVQPESAPRETSGQGLCGAPQDSAMPCPPQARTLSRWQ
;
A
#
# COMPACT_ATOMS: atom_id res chain seq x y z
N MET A 1 -5.70 6.21 4.93
CA MET A 1 -4.59 7.15 4.68
C MET A 1 -4.54 7.46 3.19
N CYS A 2 -4.16 8.68 2.80
CA CYS A 2 -4.04 9.17 1.41
C CYS A 2 -5.34 9.36 0.60
N HIS A 3 -6.51 9.09 1.18
CA HIS A 3 -7.80 9.41 0.55
C HIS A 3 -8.38 10.69 1.17
N ALA A 4 -8.91 11.59 0.33
CA ALA A 4 -9.46 12.87 0.78
C ALA A 4 -10.59 12.71 1.82
N GLU A 5 -11.37 11.64 1.73
CA GLU A 5 -12.55 11.43 2.58
C GLU A 5 -12.26 10.64 3.86
N SER A 6 -11.13 9.93 3.95
CA SER A 6 -10.84 8.98 5.04
C SER A 6 -9.41 9.02 5.57
N SER A 7 -8.60 10.02 5.17
CA SER A 7 -7.25 10.23 5.70
C SER A 7 -7.24 11.20 6.89
N GLY A 8 -8.07 10.93 7.88
CA GLY A 8 -8.20 11.73 9.10
C GLY A 8 -8.69 10.89 10.28
N GLY A 9 -8.62 11.47 11.48
CA GLY A 9 -9.09 10.86 12.72
C GLY A 9 -9.38 11.92 13.77
N VAL A 10 -10.18 11.57 14.78
CA VAL A 10 -10.50 12.45 15.90
C VAL A 10 -9.82 11.89 17.14
N SER A 11 -9.02 12.72 17.80
CA SER A 11 -8.38 12.35 19.07
C SER A 11 -8.83 13.31 20.16
N THR A 12 -9.19 12.76 21.32
CA THR A 12 -9.57 13.53 22.50
C THR A 12 -8.40 13.58 23.46
N ASP A 13 -8.03 14.79 23.88
CA ASP A 13 -7.11 14.95 24.99
C ASP A 13 -7.81 14.54 26.29
N HIS A 14 -7.29 13.49 26.91
CA HIS A 14 -7.88 12.80 28.05
C HIS A 14 -6.87 12.60 29.18
N SER A 15 -5.68 13.23 29.08
CA SER A 15 -4.63 13.10 30.08
C SER A 15 -3.78 14.36 30.17
N GLU A 16 -3.44 14.76 31.41
CA GLU A 16 -2.44 15.81 31.67
C GLU A 16 -1.04 15.46 31.15
N LEU A 17 -0.78 14.19 30.84
CA LEU A 17 0.49 13.74 30.28
C LEU A 17 0.40 13.73 28.74
N PRO A 18 1.28 14.46 28.02
CA PRO A 18 1.25 14.52 26.55
C PRO A 18 1.36 13.15 25.86
N ILE A 19 1.97 12.18 26.54
CA ILE A 19 2.08 10.80 26.04
C ILE A 19 0.71 10.11 25.91
N GLY A 20 -0.29 10.51 26.68
CA GLY A 20 -1.65 9.97 26.57
C GLY A 20 -2.26 10.34 25.22
N ALA A 21 -2.28 11.64 24.89
CA ALA A 21 -2.70 12.11 23.57
C ALA A 21 -1.86 11.51 22.44
N ALA A 22 -0.53 11.41 22.61
CA ALA A 22 0.35 10.81 21.61
C ALA A 22 0.05 9.32 21.36
N ALA A 23 -0.24 8.54 22.41
CA ALA A 23 -0.60 7.13 22.27
C ALA A 23 -1.92 6.96 21.51
N THR A 24 -2.93 7.79 21.79
CA THR A 24 -4.19 7.79 21.04
C THR A 24 -3.97 8.21 19.59
N MET A 25 -3.23 9.29 19.32
CA MET A 25 -2.91 9.68 17.95
C MET A 25 -2.19 8.57 17.18
N ALA A 26 -1.23 7.87 17.80
CA ALA A 26 -0.54 6.75 17.18
C ALA A 26 -1.49 5.58 16.87
N HIS A 27 -2.48 5.31 17.73
CA HIS A 27 -3.53 4.32 17.51
C HIS A 27 -4.41 4.68 16.29
N GLU A 28 -4.91 5.92 16.23
CA GLU A 28 -5.77 6.37 15.14
C GLU A 28 -5.03 6.46 13.79
N ILE A 29 -3.76 6.90 13.79
CA ILE A 29 -2.90 6.85 12.60
C ILE A 29 -2.66 5.39 12.20
N GLY A 30 -2.51 4.48 13.16
CA GLY A 30 -2.47 3.04 12.92
C GLY A 30 -3.68 2.54 12.13
N HIS A 31 -4.89 2.90 12.55
CA HIS A 31 -6.10 2.59 11.80
C HIS A 31 -6.10 3.19 10.39
N SER A 32 -5.67 4.45 10.24
CA SER A 32 -5.51 5.08 8.93
C SER A 32 -4.54 4.33 8.01
N LEU A 33 -3.55 3.65 8.58
CA LEU A 33 -2.55 2.80 7.90
C LEU A 33 -2.99 1.33 7.78
N GLY A 34 -4.26 1.03 8.01
CA GLY A 34 -4.83 -0.31 7.84
C GLY A 34 -4.51 -1.29 8.97
N LEU A 35 -4.10 -0.81 10.15
CA LEU A 35 -3.89 -1.67 11.31
C LEU A 35 -5.23 -1.93 12.02
N SER A 36 -5.46 -3.20 12.34
CA SER A 36 -6.53 -3.67 13.20
C SER A 36 -6.09 -3.78 14.66
N HIS A 37 -7.05 -3.81 15.60
CA HIS A 37 -6.74 -4.10 16.99
C HIS A 37 -6.03 -5.45 17.18
N ASP A 38 -5.13 -5.49 18.17
CA ASP A 38 -4.37 -6.68 18.52
C ASP A 38 -5.27 -7.76 19.13
N ARG A 39 -5.22 -8.98 18.57
CA ARG A 39 -5.88 -10.18 19.12
C ARG A 39 -5.01 -10.80 20.23
N ASN A 40 -5.59 -11.73 20.99
CA ASN A 40 -4.85 -12.50 21.99
C ASN A 40 -3.61 -13.16 21.36
N GLY A 41 -2.44 -12.96 21.99
CA GLY A 41 -1.15 -13.47 21.52
C GLY A 41 -0.41 -12.56 20.52
N CYS A 42 -0.97 -11.41 20.13
CA CYS A 42 -0.27 -10.47 19.24
C CYS A 42 0.75 -9.59 19.97
N CYS A 43 0.39 -9.06 21.14
CA CYS A 43 1.27 -8.22 21.94
C CYS A 43 2.15 -9.09 22.83
N VAL A 44 3.39 -9.33 22.40
CA VAL A 44 4.41 -10.06 23.18
C VAL A 44 5.60 -9.18 23.56
N GLU A 45 5.70 -8.01 22.93
CA GLU A 45 6.78 -7.06 23.09
C GLU A 45 6.66 -6.19 24.35
N ALA A 46 5.47 -6.09 24.92
CA ALA A 46 5.21 -5.34 26.14
C ALA A 46 4.20 -6.05 27.03
N THR A 47 4.44 -6.03 28.33
CA THR A 47 3.48 -6.52 29.33
C THR A 47 2.42 -5.46 29.63
N ALA A 48 1.35 -5.84 30.33
CA ALA A 48 0.31 -4.91 30.76
C ALA A 48 0.87 -3.80 31.67
N GLU A 49 1.85 -4.12 32.51
CA GLU A 49 2.53 -3.17 33.41
C GLU A 49 3.42 -2.18 32.67
N GLN A 50 3.79 -2.48 31.42
CA GLN A 50 4.51 -1.57 30.52
C GLN A 50 3.57 -0.77 29.61
N GLY A 51 2.26 -0.96 29.76
CA GLY A 51 1.21 -0.29 29.00
C GLY A 51 0.72 -1.05 27.78
N GLY A 52 1.24 -2.25 27.53
CA GLY A 52 0.88 -3.07 26.38
C GLY A 52 1.28 -2.45 25.05
N CYS A 53 0.54 -2.82 24.00
CA CYS A 53 0.82 -2.40 22.62
C CYS A 53 -0.17 -1.34 22.14
N VAL A 54 0.28 -0.48 21.22
CA VAL A 54 -0.49 0.67 20.72
C VAL A 54 -1.85 0.27 20.15
N MET A 55 -1.93 -0.86 19.43
CA MET A 55 -3.19 -1.33 18.82
C MET A 55 -4.03 -2.20 19.76
N ALA A 56 -3.83 -2.16 21.07
CA ALA A 56 -4.77 -2.80 22.00
C ALA A 56 -6.16 -2.13 21.90
N ALA A 57 -7.23 -2.91 22.02
CA ALA A 57 -8.61 -2.41 21.89
C ALA A 57 -9.02 -1.39 22.97
N ALA A 58 -8.26 -1.30 24.06
CA ALA A 58 -8.41 -0.29 25.09
C ALA A 58 -7.05 0.27 25.46
N THR A 59 -6.94 1.61 25.46
CA THR A 59 -5.73 2.28 25.94
C THR A 59 -5.73 2.26 27.47
N GLY A 60 -4.74 1.60 28.06
CA GLY A 60 -4.54 1.52 29.51
C GLY A 60 -3.55 2.55 30.03
N GLN A 61 -3.44 2.63 31.36
CA GLN A 61 -2.27 3.22 32.03
C GLN A 61 -1.39 2.10 32.58
N PRO A 62 -0.06 2.16 32.43
CA PRO A 62 0.72 3.19 31.70
C PRO A 62 0.47 3.17 30.19
N PHE A 63 0.80 4.28 29.48
CA PHE A 63 0.48 4.42 28.05
C PHE A 63 1.42 3.58 27.15
N PRO A 64 0.90 2.93 26.09
CA PRO A 64 1.68 2.09 25.21
C PRO A 64 2.71 2.88 24.39
N ARG A 65 3.84 2.24 24.08
CA ARG A 65 4.94 2.84 23.28
C ARG A 65 5.42 1.96 22.14
N VAL A 66 4.86 0.76 22.01
CA VAL A 66 5.34 -0.24 21.05
C VAL A 66 4.18 -0.78 20.21
N PHE A 67 4.44 -0.98 18.92
CA PHE A 67 3.55 -1.74 18.05
C PHE A 67 3.87 -3.22 18.11
N SER A 68 2.84 -4.07 18.09
CA SER A 68 2.98 -5.53 18.11
C SER A 68 3.56 -6.09 16.80
N ALA A 69 4.01 -7.35 16.82
CA ALA A 69 4.41 -8.07 15.61
C ALA A 69 3.26 -8.20 14.60
N CYS A 70 2.01 -8.30 15.07
CA CYS A 70 0.83 -8.34 14.22
C CYS A 70 0.63 -7.01 13.50
N SER A 71 0.73 -5.89 14.23
CA SER A 71 0.66 -4.53 13.69
C SER A 71 1.71 -4.30 12.60
N ARG A 72 2.97 -4.67 12.86
CA ARG A 72 4.06 -4.55 11.86
C ARG A 72 3.81 -5.38 10.60
N ARG A 73 3.21 -6.58 10.72
CA ARG A 73 2.85 -7.40 9.55
C ARG A 73 1.71 -6.78 8.75
N GLN A 74 0.70 -6.24 9.42
CA GLN A 74 -0.43 -5.56 8.77
C GLN A 74 0.03 -4.31 8.03
N LEU A 75 0.88 -3.48 8.65
CA LEU A 75 1.46 -2.31 8.02
C LEU A 75 2.23 -2.67 6.74
N ARG A 76 3.07 -3.72 6.79
CA ARG A 76 3.76 -4.23 5.58
C ARG A 76 2.76 -4.69 4.52
N ALA A 77 1.66 -5.33 4.91
CA ALA A 77 0.63 -5.77 3.97
C ALA A 77 -0.14 -4.58 3.35
N TYR A 78 -0.36 -3.50 4.12
CA TYR A 78 -0.97 -2.26 3.63
C TYR A 78 -0.14 -1.64 2.51
N PHE A 79 1.16 -1.42 2.74
CA PHE A 79 2.07 -0.91 1.71
C PHE A 79 2.22 -1.87 0.51
N ARG A 80 2.27 -3.18 0.74
CA ARG A 80 2.32 -4.19 -0.34
C ARG A 80 1.06 -4.27 -1.19
N LYS A 81 -0.04 -3.62 -0.78
CA LYS A 81 -1.27 -3.49 -1.56
C LYS A 81 -1.37 -2.14 -2.30
N GLY A 82 -0.32 -1.31 -2.25
CA GLY A 82 -0.32 0.05 -2.81
C GLY A 82 -0.89 1.11 -1.87
N GLY A 83 -1.22 0.75 -0.61
CA GLY A 83 -1.70 1.74 0.36
C GLY A 83 -0.57 2.68 0.80
N GLY A 84 -0.88 3.97 0.97
CA GLY A 84 0.08 4.94 1.51
C GLY A 84 0.96 5.63 0.48
N ALA A 85 0.59 5.65 -0.81
CA ALA A 85 1.37 6.30 -1.87
C ALA A 85 1.80 7.74 -1.54
N CYS A 86 0.94 8.52 -0.85
CA CYS A 86 1.24 9.89 -0.42
C CYS A 86 2.25 10.03 0.74
N LEU A 87 2.74 8.92 1.29
CA LEU A 87 3.72 8.93 2.39
C LEU A 87 5.17 8.77 1.91
N SER A 88 5.38 8.64 0.61
CA SER A 88 6.69 8.38 0.02
C SER A 88 7.55 9.63 -0.12
N ASN A 89 6.97 10.82 0.02
CA ASN A 89 7.69 12.09 -0.01
C ASN A 89 8.02 12.59 1.40
N ALA A 90 9.26 13.03 1.60
CA ALA A 90 9.62 13.77 2.79
C ALA A 90 8.91 15.14 2.81
N PRO A 91 8.44 15.63 3.97
CA PRO A 91 7.89 16.98 4.09
C PRO A 91 8.97 18.02 3.81
N ASP A 92 8.57 19.16 3.23
CA ASP A 92 9.48 20.30 3.03
C ASP A 92 9.90 20.89 4.38
N SER A 93 11.18 21.22 4.51
CA SER A 93 11.80 21.91 5.64
C SER A 93 11.12 23.23 6.03
N GLY A 94 10.34 23.85 5.13
CA GLY A 94 9.59 25.09 5.38
C GLY A 94 8.27 24.94 6.15
N LEU A 95 7.84 23.72 6.49
CA LEU A 95 6.69 23.52 7.39
C LEU A 95 7.06 23.94 8.82
N LEU A 96 6.12 24.56 9.55
CA LEU A 96 6.29 25.10 10.91
C LEU A 96 6.56 23.99 11.95
N VAL A 97 7.76 23.41 11.91
CA VAL A 97 8.32 22.51 12.93
C VAL A 97 9.03 23.40 13.98
N PRO A 98 9.08 23.02 15.27
CA PRO A 98 9.95 23.66 16.26
C PRO A 98 11.37 23.87 15.72
N ARG A 99 12.10 24.87 16.27
CA ARG A 99 13.48 25.22 15.82
C ARG A 99 14.33 23.97 15.56
N ALA A 100 15.02 23.97 14.41
CA ALA A 100 15.95 22.93 14.00
C ALA A 100 16.86 22.49 15.15
N ARG A 101 16.91 21.19 15.40
CA ARG A 101 17.66 20.59 16.50
C ARG A 101 18.39 19.34 16.05
N CYS A 102 19.63 19.57 15.63
CA CYS A 102 20.60 18.53 15.35
C CYS A 102 20.65 17.42 16.42
N GLY A 103 20.54 16.18 15.95
CA GLY A 103 20.56 14.96 16.74
C GLY A 103 19.17 14.46 17.12
N ASN A 104 18.09 14.99 16.52
CA ASN A 104 16.73 14.54 16.73
C ASN A 104 16.26 13.50 15.68
N GLY A 105 17.09 13.22 14.67
CA GLY A 105 16.86 12.26 13.60
C GLY A 105 16.08 12.79 12.39
N PHE A 106 15.82 14.10 12.32
CA PHE A 106 15.14 14.76 11.22
C PHE A 106 16.06 15.79 10.58
N VAL A 107 16.21 15.74 9.25
CA VAL A 107 16.95 16.79 8.53
C VAL A 107 16.08 18.04 8.45
N GLU A 108 16.46 19.06 9.20
CA GLU A 108 15.76 20.34 9.29
C GLU A 108 16.53 21.46 8.55
N GLU A 109 15.93 22.65 8.45
CA GLU A 109 16.58 23.78 7.77
C GLU A 109 17.96 24.10 8.39
N GLY A 110 19.00 24.04 7.55
CA GLY A 110 20.39 24.27 7.96
C GLY A 110 21.22 23.02 8.27
N GLU A 111 20.61 21.84 8.24
CA GLU A 111 21.28 20.54 8.45
C GLU A 111 21.47 19.80 7.12
N GLU A 112 22.62 19.12 6.94
CA GLU A 112 22.87 18.27 5.76
C GLU A 112 22.51 16.80 6.04
N CYS A 113 22.51 16.40 7.32
CA CYS A 113 22.14 15.08 7.78
C CYS A 113 21.82 15.09 9.27
N ASP A 114 20.93 14.20 9.73
CA ASP A 114 20.72 13.94 11.15
C ASP A 114 20.60 12.43 11.38
N CYS A 115 21.52 11.88 12.16
CA CYS A 115 21.59 10.46 12.50
C CYS A 115 21.27 10.18 13.98
N GLY A 116 20.68 11.16 14.68
CA GLY A 116 20.44 11.11 16.11
C GLY A 116 21.64 11.58 16.93
N THR A 117 21.59 11.32 18.24
CA THR A 117 22.64 11.77 19.16
C THR A 117 23.97 11.03 18.95
N GLY A 118 25.09 11.63 19.33
CA GLY A 118 26.44 11.08 19.06
C GLY A 118 26.73 9.67 19.59
N GLN A 119 25.92 9.13 20.51
CA GLN A 119 26.01 7.73 20.96
C GLN A 119 25.16 6.76 20.12
N GLU A 120 24.13 7.26 19.44
CA GLU A 120 23.18 6.48 18.62
C GLU A 120 23.50 6.55 17.13
N CYS A 121 24.27 7.56 16.70
CA CYS A 121 24.66 7.73 15.31
C CYS A 121 25.69 6.67 14.88
N LEU A 122 25.20 5.63 14.21
CA LEU A 122 26.00 4.60 13.54
C LEU A 122 26.35 4.97 12.09
N ASP A 123 25.88 6.12 11.61
CA ASP A 123 26.02 6.54 10.21
C ASP A 123 27.45 7.04 9.93
N SER A 124 28.17 6.31 9.07
CA SER A 124 29.53 6.66 8.66
C SER A 124 29.59 7.89 7.76
N CYS A 125 28.46 8.38 7.24
CA CYS A 125 28.36 9.48 6.30
C CYS A 125 28.03 10.81 7.00
N CYS A 126 27.54 10.78 8.24
CA CYS A 126 27.14 11.96 9.00
C CYS A 126 28.11 12.28 10.16
N LEU A 127 28.23 13.57 10.48
CA LEU A 127 28.87 14.07 11.69
C LEU A 127 27.81 14.46 12.72
N ALA A 128 27.51 13.56 13.65
CA ALA A 128 26.42 13.70 14.63
C ALA A 128 26.45 14.98 15.49
N HIS A 129 27.61 15.60 15.67
CA HIS A 129 27.76 16.77 16.56
C HIS A 129 27.36 18.08 15.90
N ASN A 130 27.30 18.14 14.56
CA ASN A 130 27.03 19.35 13.80
C ASN A 130 26.12 19.12 12.59
N CYS A 131 25.56 17.91 12.44
CA CYS A 131 24.60 17.56 11.40
C CYS A 131 25.07 17.89 9.97
N SER A 132 26.39 17.68 9.74
CA SER A 132 27.04 17.88 8.45
C SER A 132 27.51 16.57 7.83
N LEU A 133 27.59 16.55 6.51
CA LEU A 133 28.12 15.42 5.77
C LEU A 133 29.63 15.28 6.01
N ARG A 134 30.11 14.03 6.06
CA ARG A 134 31.55 13.77 6.04
C ARG A 134 32.14 14.09 4.68
N ALA A 135 33.44 14.41 4.66
CA ALA A 135 34.17 14.65 3.43
C ALA A 135 34.02 13.47 2.45
N GLY A 136 33.53 13.76 1.23
CA GLY A 136 33.27 12.77 0.19
C GLY A 136 31.88 12.12 0.23
N ALA A 137 31.08 12.37 1.27
CA ALA A 137 29.68 11.97 1.31
C ALA A 137 28.80 12.97 0.52
N GLN A 138 27.84 12.45 -0.21
CA GLN A 138 26.80 13.18 -0.92
C GLN A 138 25.41 12.98 -0.30
N CYS A 139 25.27 11.91 0.49
CA CYS A 139 24.03 11.53 1.14
C CYS A 139 24.31 10.64 2.36
N THR A 140 23.31 10.49 3.23
CA THR A 140 23.36 9.60 4.41
C THR A 140 22.29 8.52 4.37
N HIS A 141 21.08 8.89 3.95
CA HIS A 141 19.90 8.01 3.91
C HIS A 141 19.10 8.21 2.62
N GLY A 142 18.07 7.40 2.42
CA GLY A 142 17.19 7.42 1.25
C GLY A 142 17.47 6.29 0.26
N ASP A 143 16.44 5.88 -0.48
CA ASP A 143 16.50 4.71 -1.39
C ASP A 143 17.49 4.89 -2.55
N CYS A 144 17.87 6.13 -2.85
CA CYS A 144 18.85 6.51 -3.85
C CYS A 144 20.22 6.84 -3.27
N CYS A 145 20.49 6.52 -2.00
CA CYS A 145 21.79 6.61 -1.38
C CYS A 145 22.43 5.23 -1.23
N ALA A 146 23.69 5.08 -1.62
CA ALA A 146 24.48 3.87 -1.40
C ALA A 146 25.93 4.23 -1.10
N TYR A 147 26.47 3.73 0.02
CA TYR A 147 27.86 3.99 0.44
C TYR A 147 28.20 5.49 0.51
N CYS A 148 27.29 6.28 1.11
CA CYS A 148 27.38 7.74 1.18
C CYS A 148 27.34 8.48 -0.18
N LEU A 149 27.05 7.79 -1.28
CA LEU A 149 27.02 8.38 -2.63
C LEU A 149 25.64 8.24 -3.27
N LEU A 150 25.28 9.19 -4.13
CA LEU A 150 24.05 9.11 -4.89
C LEU A 150 24.14 7.96 -5.89
N LYS A 151 23.08 7.14 -5.95
CA LYS A 151 22.91 6.13 -7.00
C LYS A 151 22.82 6.83 -8.36
N PRO A 152 23.34 6.21 -9.43
CA PRO A 152 23.27 6.80 -10.76
C PRO A 152 21.80 6.98 -11.21
N ALA A 153 21.59 7.98 -12.07
CA ALA A 153 20.31 8.21 -12.71
C ALA A 153 19.79 6.94 -13.39
N GLY A 154 18.52 6.57 -13.20
CA GLY A 154 17.94 5.34 -13.75
C GLY A 154 18.14 4.08 -12.94
N ALA A 155 18.80 4.16 -11.78
CA ALA A 155 18.76 3.06 -10.82
C ALA A 155 17.34 2.92 -10.24
N LEU A 156 16.73 1.74 -10.37
CA LEU A 156 15.41 1.46 -9.81
C LEU A 156 15.42 1.62 -8.29
N CYS A 157 14.60 2.53 -7.75
CA CYS A 157 14.47 2.75 -6.31
C CYS A 157 13.16 2.20 -5.75
N ARG A 158 12.07 2.22 -6.54
CA ARG A 158 10.80 1.60 -6.15
C ARG A 158 10.24 0.75 -7.29
N ARG A 159 9.79 -0.45 -6.95
CA ARG A 159 9.12 -1.35 -7.90
C ARG A 159 7.63 -1.09 -7.86
N ALA A 160 6.98 -1.16 -9.02
CA ALA A 160 5.53 -1.17 -9.12
C ALA A 160 4.92 -2.32 -8.28
N VAL A 161 3.89 -1.98 -7.50
CA VAL A 161 3.11 -2.85 -6.65
C VAL A 161 1.72 -3.08 -7.25
N GLY A 162 1.59 -4.14 -8.02
CA GLY A 162 0.33 -4.51 -8.68
C GLY A 162 0.11 -3.81 -10.02
N ASP A 163 -1.06 -4.02 -10.62
CA ASP A 163 -1.36 -3.60 -11.99
C ASP A 163 -1.56 -2.08 -12.16
N CYS A 164 -1.85 -1.37 -11.07
CA CYS A 164 -2.20 0.04 -11.07
C CYS A 164 -1.07 0.97 -10.64
N ASP A 165 0.11 0.43 -10.36
CA ASP A 165 1.25 1.18 -9.85
C ASP A 165 2.37 1.25 -10.90
N LEU A 166 3.19 2.30 -10.86
CA LEU A 166 4.32 2.50 -11.78
C LEU A 166 5.66 2.37 -11.04
N PRO A 167 6.77 2.09 -11.72
CA PRO A 167 8.08 2.07 -11.07
C PRO A 167 8.75 3.45 -11.08
N GLU A 168 9.60 3.71 -10.09
CA GLU A 168 10.42 4.94 -9.99
C GLU A 168 11.91 4.63 -9.93
N PHE A 169 12.66 5.57 -10.47
CA PHE A 169 14.08 5.49 -10.70
C PHE A 169 14.78 6.72 -10.12
N CYS A 170 15.95 6.50 -9.54
CA CYS A 170 16.78 7.57 -9.01
C CYS A 170 17.09 8.61 -10.09
N THR A 171 17.05 9.88 -9.72
CA THR A 171 17.39 10.99 -10.63
C THR A 171 18.90 11.14 -10.83
N GLY A 172 19.70 10.58 -9.92
CA GLY A 172 21.15 10.81 -9.84
C GLY A 172 21.55 12.13 -9.16
N THR A 173 20.57 12.92 -8.73
CA THR A 173 20.78 14.24 -8.11
C THR A 173 20.16 14.36 -6.72
N SER A 174 19.38 13.37 -6.30
CA SER A 174 18.70 13.31 -5.01
C SER A 174 18.94 11.95 -4.35
N PRO A 175 19.10 11.90 -3.02
CA PRO A 175 19.22 10.64 -2.29
C PRO A 175 17.86 9.97 -2.07
N TYR A 176 16.76 10.68 -2.29
CA TYR A 176 15.39 10.15 -2.18
C TYR A 176 14.89 9.67 -3.53
N CYS A 177 14.10 8.59 -3.51
CA CYS A 177 13.34 8.17 -4.68
C CYS A 177 12.32 9.27 -5.04
N PRO A 178 12.02 9.49 -6.34
CA PRO A 178 10.92 10.36 -6.73
C PRO A 178 9.59 9.99 -6.04
N PRO A 179 8.64 10.94 -5.91
CA PRO A 179 7.32 10.64 -5.36
C PRO A 179 6.66 9.46 -6.06
N ASP A 180 5.93 8.65 -5.29
CA ASP A 180 5.19 7.49 -5.77
C ASP A 180 4.11 7.94 -6.77
N ILE A 181 4.23 7.47 -8.02
CA ILE A 181 3.23 7.69 -9.05
C ILE A 181 2.58 6.37 -9.44
N TYR A 182 1.32 6.44 -9.80
CA TYR A 182 0.52 5.28 -10.16
C TYR A 182 -0.28 5.57 -11.44
N LEU A 183 -0.89 4.54 -12.03
CA LEU A 183 -1.74 4.70 -13.20
C LEU A 183 -2.92 5.61 -12.89
N LEU A 184 -3.19 6.54 -13.81
CA LEU A 184 -4.33 7.45 -13.71
C LEU A 184 -5.64 6.67 -13.56
N ASP A 185 -6.51 7.19 -12.71
CA ASP A 185 -7.83 6.62 -12.41
C ASP A 185 -8.61 6.28 -13.68
N GLY A 186 -9.20 5.09 -13.69
CA GLY A 186 -9.90 4.53 -14.83
C GLY A 186 -9.07 3.68 -15.77
N SER A 187 -7.75 3.61 -15.57
CA SER A 187 -6.90 2.67 -16.31
C SER A 187 -7.36 1.23 -16.06
N PRO A 188 -7.47 0.36 -17.08
CA PRO A 188 -7.92 -1.01 -16.89
C PRO A 188 -6.90 -1.85 -16.11
N CYS A 189 -7.37 -2.67 -15.18
CA CYS A 189 -6.53 -3.54 -14.35
C CYS A 189 -7.15 -4.94 -14.19
N ALA A 190 -6.44 -5.87 -13.55
CA ALA A 190 -6.87 -7.25 -13.33
C ALA A 190 -7.28 -7.98 -14.63
N SER A 191 -6.54 -7.73 -15.72
CA SER A 191 -6.85 -8.20 -17.08
C SER A 191 -8.20 -7.68 -17.63
N GLY A 192 -8.55 -6.43 -17.32
CA GLY A 192 -9.79 -5.78 -17.78
C GLY A 192 -11.03 -6.11 -16.92
N ARG A 193 -10.82 -6.69 -15.73
CA ARG A 193 -11.87 -7.00 -14.75
C ARG A 193 -12.04 -5.93 -13.66
N GLY A 194 -11.35 -4.81 -13.82
CA GLY A 194 -11.39 -3.69 -12.89
C GLY A 194 -10.81 -2.44 -13.52
N TYR A 195 -10.93 -1.34 -12.78
CA TYR A 195 -10.35 -0.05 -13.13
C TYR A 195 -9.53 0.47 -11.95
N CYS A 196 -8.38 1.06 -12.25
CA CYS A 196 -7.52 1.66 -11.25
C CYS A 196 -8.24 2.83 -10.56
N ARG A 197 -8.04 2.92 -9.26
CA ARG A 197 -8.47 4.03 -8.42
C ARG A 197 -7.46 4.23 -7.30
N ASP A 198 -6.93 5.43 -7.18
CA ASP A 198 -5.95 5.81 -6.15
C ASP A 198 -4.76 4.82 -6.07
N GLY A 199 -4.29 4.35 -7.23
CA GLY A 199 -3.18 3.39 -7.35
C GLY A 199 -3.51 1.94 -7.01
N ALA A 200 -4.74 1.63 -6.61
CA ALA A 200 -5.22 0.28 -6.35
C ALA A 200 -6.16 -0.22 -7.46
N CYS A 201 -6.30 -1.55 -7.56
CA CYS A 201 -7.28 -2.20 -8.44
C CYS A 201 -8.44 -2.81 -7.62
N PRO A 202 -9.46 -2.03 -7.24
CA PRO A 202 -10.60 -2.54 -6.47
C PRO A 202 -11.36 -3.60 -7.28
N THR A 203 -11.42 -4.83 -6.75
CA THR A 203 -12.17 -5.94 -7.33
C THR A 203 -12.91 -6.71 -6.25
N LEU A 204 -14.09 -7.25 -6.59
CA LEU A 204 -14.83 -8.14 -5.70
C LEU A 204 -13.97 -9.32 -5.21
N GLU A 205 -13.10 -9.84 -6.09
CA GLU A 205 -12.22 -10.96 -5.77
C GLU A 205 -11.21 -10.59 -4.69
N GLN A 206 -10.53 -9.46 -4.86
CA GLN A 206 -9.60 -8.96 -3.86
C GLN A 206 -10.35 -8.70 -2.54
N GLN A 207 -11.51 -8.03 -2.58
CA GLN A 207 -12.25 -7.69 -1.36
C GLN A 207 -12.72 -8.93 -0.59
N CYS A 208 -13.24 -9.96 -1.28
CA CYS A 208 -13.59 -11.23 -0.64
C CYS A 208 -12.37 -11.90 0.01
N ARG A 209 -11.19 -11.87 -0.64
CA ARG A 209 -9.96 -12.44 -0.09
C ARG A 209 -9.43 -11.66 1.11
N GLN A 210 -9.61 -10.34 1.13
CA GLN A 210 -9.26 -9.51 2.28
C GLN A 210 -10.13 -9.83 3.49
N LEU A 211 -11.42 -10.09 3.26
CA LEU A 211 -12.39 -10.32 4.32
C LEU A 211 -12.34 -11.76 4.87
N TRP A 212 -12.30 -12.75 3.98
CA TRP A 212 -12.45 -14.18 4.31
C TRP A 212 -11.17 -14.99 4.08
N GLY A 213 -10.07 -14.38 3.66
CA GLY A 213 -8.80 -15.06 3.43
C GLY A 213 -8.71 -15.85 2.12
N PRO A 214 -7.62 -16.61 1.94
CA PRO A 214 -7.40 -17.43 0.76
C PRO A 214 -8.53 -18.43 0.50
N GLY A 215 -8.84 -18.70 -0.77
CA GLY A 215 -9.91 -19.62 -1.16
C GLY A 215 -11.32 -19.01 -1.17
N SER A 216 -11.46 -17.74 -0.76
CA SER A 216 -12.69 -17.00 -1.01
C SER A 216 -12.73 -16.41 -2.43
N ARG A 217 -13.94 -16.22 -2.94
CA ARG A 217 -14.22 -15.65 -4.26
C ARG A 217 -15.54 -14.88 -4.25
N PRO A 218 -15.79 -14.02 -5.25
CA PRO A 218 -17.08 -13.35 -5.41
C PRO A 218 -18.20 -14.38 -5.57
N ALA A 219 -19.34 -14.13 -4.94
CA ALA A 219 -20.52 -14.92 -5.17
C ALA A 219 -21.10 -14.67 -6.58
N PRO A 220 -21.91 -15.60 -7.13
CA PRO A 220 -22.63 -15.36 -8.37
C PRO A 220 -23.53 -14.12 -8.27
N GLU A 221 -23.80 -13.47 -9.41
CA GLU A 221 -24.64 -12.26 -9.47
C GLU A 221 -26.00 -12.44 -8.79
N ALA A 222 -26.59 -13.63 -8.85
CA ALA A 222 -27.85 -13.94 -8.17
C ALA A 222 -27.80 -13.68 -6.64
N CYS A 223 -26.66 -13.88 -5.99
CA CYS A 223 -26.49 -13.56 -4.58
C CYS A 223 -26.63 -12.06 -4.34
N PHE A 224 -25.97 -11.24 -5.15
CA PHE A 224 -26.09 -9.79 -5.07
C PHE A 224 -27.53 -9.34 -5.34
N GLN A 225 -28.13 -9.83 -6.44
CA GLN A 225 -29.48 -9.44 -6.85
C GLN A 225 -30.55 -9.80 -5.81
N VAL A 226 -30.54 -11.02 -5.27
CA VAL A 226 -31.58 -11.47 -4.33
C VAL A 226 -31.34 -10.91 -2.94
N VAL A 227 -30.12 -11.04 -2.41
CA VAL A 227 -29.83 -10.69 -1.01
C VAL A 227 -29.81 -9.16 -0.85
N ASN A 228 -29.21 -8.40 -1.77
CA ASN A 228 -29.13 -6.95 -1.59
C ASN A 228 -30.45 -6.21 -1.91
N SER A 229 -31.37 -6.83 -2.66
CA SER A 229 -32.71 -6.27 -2.87
C SER A 229 -33.61 -6.41 -1.64
N ALA A 230 -33.25 -7.27 -0.67
CA ALA A 230 -34.04 -7.45 0.56
C ALA A 230 -34.04 -6.18 1.43
N GLY A 231 -32.92 -5.46 1.47
CA GLY A 231 -32.80 -4.24 2.28
C GLY A 231 -32.83 -4.55 3.78
N ASP A 232 -32.02 -5.50 4.21
CA ASP A 232 -31.92 -5.94 5.60
C ASP A 232 -30.45 -6.09 6.05
N ALA A 233 -30.24 -6.68 7.23
CA ALA A 233 -28.90 -6.90 7.76
C ALA A 233 -28.05 -7.88 6.93
N HIS A 234 -28.64 -8.71 6.07
CA HIS A 234 -27.97 -9.70 5.22
C HIS A 234 -27.55 -9.08 3.88
N GLY A 235 -28.35 -8.16 3.34
CA GLY A 235 -28.01 -7.42 2.12
C GLY A 235 -28.79 -6.12 1.96
N ASN A 236 -28.07 -5.08 1.55
CA ASN A 236 -28.58 -3.72 1.40
C ASN A 236 -27.61 -2.86 0.57
N CYS A 237 -28.05 -1.65 0.22
CA CYS A 237 -27.25 -0.58 -0.38
C CYS A 237 -26.96 0.51 0.67
N GLY A 238 -26.52 0.09 1.85
CA GLY A 238 -26.20 0.95 2.99
C GLY A 238 -27.38 1.17 3.94
N GLN A 239 -27.12 2.01 4.95
CA GLN A 239 -28.09 2.41 5.97
C GLN A 239 -28.38 3.91 5.87
N ARG A 240 -29.60 4.29 6.25
CA ARG A 240 -29.99 5.69 6.47
C ARG A 240 -29.61 6.13 7.89
N GLY A 241 -29.64 7.44 8.14
CA GLY A 241 -29.29 8.00 9.46
C GLY A 241 -30.19 7.56 10.62
N ASP A 242 -31.35 6.97 10.34
CA ASP A 242 -32.25 6.35 11.32
C ASP A 242 -31.96 4.86 11.59
N GLY A 243 -30.89 4.31 10.98
CA GLY A 243 -30.50 2.91 11.07
C GLY A 243 -31.25 1.96 10.14
N SER A 244 -32.23 2.45 9.36
CA SER A 244 -32.95 1.62 8.40
C SER A 244 -32.07 1.24 7.19
N PHE A 245 -32.15 -0.02 6.78
CA PHE A 245 -31.43 -0.53 5.62
C PHE A 245 -32.11 -0.10 4.31
N VAL A 246 -31.30 0.27 3.32
CA VAL A 246 -31.78 0.65 2.00
C VAL A 246 -31.76 -0.57 1.09
N PRO A 247 -32.90 -1.04 0.53
CA PRO A 247 -32.88 -2.09 -0.47
C PRO A 247 -32.22 -1.58 -1.76
N CYS A 248 -31.40 -2.42 -2.39
CA CYS A 248 -30.79 -2.08 -3.66
C CYS A 248 -31.80 -2.15 -4.81
N ALA A 249 -31.69 -1.23 -5.77
CA ALA A 249 -32.28 -1.45 -7.09
C ALA A 249 -31.48 -2.55 -7.82
N GLN A 250 -32.12 -3.27 -8.75
CA GLN A 250 -31.45 -4.39 -9.44
C GLN A 250 -30.12 -4.00 -10.11
N ARG A 251 -30.03 -2.83 -10.75
CA ARG A 251 -28.76 -2.38 -11.37
C ARG A 251 -27.67 -2.09 -10.34
N ASP A 252 -28.06 -1.71 -9.13
CA ASP A 252 -27.18 -1.24 -8.06
C ASP A 252 -26.79 -2.40 -7.11
N ALA A 253 -27.38 -3.59 -7.29
CA ALA A 253 -27.21 -4.74 -6.41
C ALA A 253 -25.74 -5.17 -6.28
N GLN A 254 -24.92 -5.03 -7.32
CA GLN A 254 -23.47 -5.33 -7.27
C GLN A 254 -22.64 -4.25 -6.55
N CYS A 255 -23.23 -3.12 -6.16
CA CYS A 255 -22.59 -2.03 -5.44
C CYS A 255 -23.11 -1.87 -4.00
N GLY A 256 -23.98 -2.76 -3.55
CA GLY A 256 -24.43 -2.82 -2.18
C GLY A 256 -23.47 -3.62 -1.30
N LYS A 257 -24.04 -4.45 -0.44
CA LYS A 257 -23.29 -5.34 0.44
C LYS A 257 -22.51 -6.40 -0.35
N LEU A 258 -21.25 -6.62 0.02
CA LEU A 258 -20.38 -7.60 -0.63
C LEU A 258 -20.89 -9.03 -0.36
N GLN A 259 -21.01 -9.82 -1.41
CA GLN A 259 -21.40 -11.23 -1.36
C GLN A 259 -20.26 -12.12 -1.87
N CYS A 260 -19.83 -13.06 -1.04
CA CYS A 260 -18.71 -13.96 -1.30
C CYS A 260 -19.10 -15.44 -1.19
N GLN A 261 -18.19 -16.32 -1.60
CA GLN A 261 -18.25 -17.77 -1.39
C GLN A 261 -16.88 -18.30 -0.96
N GLY A 262 -16.87 -19.34 -0.11
CA GLY A 262 -15.64 -19.98 0.36
C GLY A 262 -14.84 -19.13 1.34
N GLY A 263 -13.57 -19.47 1.49
CA GLY A 263 -12.66 -18.86 2.47
C GLY A 263 -12.74 -19.48 3.86
N GLU A 264 -12.11 -18.80 4.82
CA GLU A 264 -12.08 -19.15 6.23
C GLU A 264 -13.47 -19.01 6.88
N GLN A 265 -13.68 -19.73 7.99
CA GLN A 265 -14.94 -19.63 8.74
C GLN A 265 -15.09 -18.32 9.50
N SER A 266 -13.96 -17.73 9.93
CA SER A 266 -13.93 -16.48 10.68
C SER A 266 -13.34 -15.36 9.84
N ALA A 267 -13.90 -14.15 9.95
CA ALA A 267 -13.38 -12.99 9.25
C ALA A 267 -11.94 -12.65 9.69
N LEU A 268 -11.12 -12.27 8.72
CA LEU A 268 -9.77 -11.74 8.98
C LEU A 268 -9.83 -10.32 9.54
N VAL A 269 -10.86 -9.57 9.16
CA VAL A 269 -11.12 -8.22 9.66
C VAL A 269 -11.79 -8.32 11.05
N PRO A 270 -11.33 -7.55 12.06
CA PRO A 270 -12.00 -7.50 13.36
C PRO A 270 -13.44 -7.01 13.28
N HIS A 271 -14.20 -7.25 14.35
CA HIS A 271 -15.57 -6.79 14.49
C HIS A 271 -16.51 -7.17 13.35
N THR A 272 -16.17 -8.25 12.64
CA THR A 272 -16.94 -8.76 11.50
C THR A 272 -17.33 -10.21 11.76
N ALA A 273 -18.62 -10.50 11.63
CA ALA A 273 -19.15 -11.86 11.69
C ALA A 273 -19.63 -12.31 10.29
N PRO A 274 -19.48 -13.59 9.93
CA PRO A 274 -20.09 -14.13 8.72
C PRO A 274 -21.60 -14.17 8.88
N VAL A 275 -22.30 -13.79 7.82
CA VAL A 275 -23.74 -13.95 7.69
C VAL A 275 -24.03 -14.61 6.36
N ASP A 276 -24.44 -15.86 6.41
CA ASP A 276 -24.72 -16.69 5.25
C ASP A 276 -26.22 -16.63 4.92
N SER A 277 -26.53 -16.42 3.63
CA SER A 277 -27.86 -16.45 3.07
C SER A 277 -27.95 -17.55 2.02
N THR A 278 -29.11 -18.20 1.93
CA THR A 278 -29.38 -19.21 0.92
C THR A 278 -30.25 -18.62 -0.19
N VAL A 279 -29.79 -18.72 -1.44
CA VAL A 279 -30.54 -18.33 -2.64
C VAL A 279 -30.78 -19.56 -3.50
N HIS A 280 -32.04 -19.76 -3.91
CA HIS A 280 -32.42 -20.86 -4.81
C HIS A 280 -32.46 -20.35 -6.26
N LEU A 281 -31.66 -20.97 -7.14
CA LEU A 281 -31.64 -20.71 -8.57
C LEU A 281 -32.09 -21.96 -9.32
N GLY A 282 -33.40 -22.08 -9.54
CA GLY A 282 -34.00 -23.32 -10.06
C GLY A 282 -33.81 -24.47 -9.06
N SER A 283 -33.13 -25.54 -9.47
CA SER A 283 -32.83 -26.71 -8.63
C SER A 283 -31.51 -26.61 -7.86
N ARG A 284 -30.76 -25.50 -7.99
CA ARG A 284 -29.45 -25.33 -7.38
C ARG A 284 -29.51 -24.33 -6.24
N GLU A 285 -29.02 -24.75 -5.08
CA GLU A 285 -28.88 -23.92 -3.89
C GLU A 285 -27.53 -23.20 -3.91
N LEU A 286 -27.54 -21.89 -3.64
CA LEU A 286 -26.37 -21.05 -3.59
C LEU A 286 -26.24 -20.45 -2.18
N THR A 287 -25.13 -20.72 -1.52
CA THR A 287 -24.75 -20.00 -0.30
C THR A 287 -24.09 -18.68 -0.68
N CYS A 288 -24.59 -17.60 -0.10
CA CYS A 288 -24.13 -16.23 -0.27
C CYS A 288 -23.63 -15.73 1.08
N ARG A 289 -22.33 -15.49 1.21
CA ARG A 289 -21.72 -15.03 2.46
C ARG A 289 -21.49 -13.53 2.44
N GLY A 290 -22.13 -12.81 3.35
CA GLY A 290 -21.87 -11.40 3.62
C GLY A 290 -21.16 -11.17 4.95
N ALA A 291 -20.66 -9.96 5.17
CA ALA A 291 -20.11 -9.52 6.45
C ALA A 291 -21.16 -8.79 7.29
N PHE A 292 -21.33 -9.15 8.55
CA PHE A 292 -22.09 -8.35 9.51
C PHE A 292 -21.12 -7.61 10.42
N VAL A 293 -21.18 -6.28 10.38
CA VAL A 293 -20.36 -5.40 11.22
C VAL A 293 -20.99 -5.32 12.60
N LEU A 294 -20.21 -5.57 13.64
CA LEU A 294 -20.69 -5.46 15.01
C LEU A 294 -20.95 -3.97 15.36
N PRO A 295 -22.01 -3.65 16.12
CA PRO A 295 -22.46 -2.26 16.34
C PRO A 295 -21.38 -1.27 16.81
N GLY A 296 -20.41 -1.73 17.59
CA GLY A 296 -19.32 -0.89 18.10
C GLY A 296 -18.29 -0.45 17.05
N ALA A 297 -18.21 -1.12 15.89
CA ALA A 297 -17.28 -0.79 14.81
C ALA A 297 -17.93 -0.05 13.63
N GLN A 298 -19.26 0.07 13.63
CA GLN A 298 -20.01 0.67 12.53
C GLN A 298 -19.85 2.21 12.46
N LEU A 299 -19.42 2.84 13.55
CA LEU A 299 -19.12 4.27 13.63
C LEU A 299 -17.79 4.64 12.94
N ASP A 300 -16.82 3.72 12.95
CA ASP A 300 -15.46 3.99 12.46
C ASP A 300 -15.25 3.52 11.00
N LEU A 301 -16.04 2.56 10.53
CA LEU A 301 -15.91 1.95 9.20
C LEU A 301 -17.28 1.75 8.53
N PRO A 302 -17.96 2.83 8.09
CA PRO A 302 -19.32 2.76 7.55
C PRO A 302 -19.46 1.89 6.28
N ASP A 303 -18.37 1.71 5.55
CA ASP A 303 -18.33 0.93 4.30
C ASP A 303 -17.82 -0.51 4.50
N LEU A 304 -17.52 -0.94 5.73
CA LEU A 304 -17.01 -2.28 5.97
C LEU A 304 -18.07 -3.34 5.60
N GLY A 305 -17.68 -4.24 4.70
CA GLY A 305 -18.58 -5.26 4.17
C GLY A 305 -19.49 -4.79 3.02
N LEU A 306 -19.40 -3.52 2.61
CA LEU A 306 -19.95 -3.02 1.35
C LEU A 306 -18.92 -3.17 0.22
N VAL A 307 -19.41 -3.19 -1.02
CA VAL A 307 -18.55 -3.18 -2.19
C VAL A 307 -17.81 -1.85 -2.29
N GLU A 308 -16.49 -1.92 -2.38
CA GLU A 308 -15.61 -0.75 -2.48
C GLU A 308 -15.95 0.13 -3.69
N SER A 309 -15.99 1.44 -3.48
CA SER A 309 -16.13 2.43 -4.55
C SER A 309 -15.03 2.23 -5.60
N GLY A 310 -15.41 2.12 -6.87
CA GLY A 310 -14.49 1.95 -8.00
C GLY A 310 -14.46 0.53 -8.52
N THR A 311 -15.01 -0.41 -7.75
CA THR A 311 -15.21 -1.78 -8.20
C THR A 311 -16.10 -1.81 -9.44
N GLN A 312 -15.68 -2.57 -10.45
CA GLN A 312 -16.45 -2.75 -11.67
C GLN A 312 -17.77 -3.49 -11.35
N CYS A 313 -18.89 -2.90 -11.76
CA CYS A 313 -20.24 -3.48 -11.62
C CYS A 313 -20.92 -3.79 -12.96
N GLY A 314 -20.24 -3.47 -14.06
CA GLY A 314 -20.66 -3.82 -15.41
C GLY A 314 -19.73 -3.25 -16.49
N PRO A 315 -20.05 -3.44 -17.78
CA PRO A 315 -19.24 -2.90 -18.87
C PRO A 315 -19.19 -1.37 -18.80
N ARG A 316 -18.00 -0.78 -18.62
CA ARG A 316 -17.80 0.67 -18.42
C ARG A 316 -18.61 1.27 -17.28
N MET A 317 -18.86 0.49 -16.22
CA MET A 317 -19.57 0.93 -15.03
C MET A 317 -18.80 0.57 -13.76
N VAL A 318 -18.82 1.47 -12.79
CA VAL A 318 -18.17 1.29 -11.49
C VAL A 318 -19.13 1.64 -10.35
N CYS A 319 -18.87 1.08 -9.19
CA CYS A 319 -19.57 1.43 -7.97
C CYS A 319 -19.15 2.82 -7.49
N GLN A 320 -20.13 3.71 -7.31
CA GLN A 320 -19.93 5.02 -6.71
C GLN A 320 -21.16 5.36 -5.88
N GLU A 321 -20.93 5.72 -4.61
CA GLU A 321 -21.98 6.00 -3.64
C GLU A 321 -23.04 4.87 -3.53
N ARG A 322 -22.58 3.62 -3.57
CA ARG A 322 -23.43 2.40 -3.51
C ARG A 322 -24.36 2.22 -4.71
N ARG A 323 -24.04 2.86 -5.84
CA ARG A 323 -24.77 2.77 -7.11
C ARG A 323 -23.85 2.35 -8.24
N CYS A 324 -24.38 1.59 -9.19
CA CYS A 324 -23.66 1.22 -10.39
C CYS A 324 -23.83 2.31 -11.45
N GLN A 325 -22.77 3.10 -11.64
CA GLN A 325 -22.80 4.28 -12.49
C GLN A 325 -21.91 4.09 -13.71
N ASN A 326 -22.35 4.63 -14.86
CA ASN A 326 -21.51 4.73 -16.05
C ASN A 326 -20.32 5.62 -15.72
N THR A 327 -19.13 5.17 -16.13
CA THR A 327 -17.94 5.98 -16.03
C THR A 327 -17.47 6.37 -17.42
N THR A 328 -17.22 7.66 -17.59
CA THR A 328 -16.44 8.22 -18.70
C THR A 328 -15.18 8.79 -18.11
N PHE A 329 -14.06 8.09 -18.30
CA PHE A 329 -12.75 8.54 -17.86
C PHE A 329 -12.19 9.57 -18.85
N GLN A 330 -12.90 10.69 -19.02
CA GLN A 330 -12.57 11.71 -20.03
C GLN A 330 -11.14 12.25 -19.84
N GLU A 331 -10.72 12.42 -18.60
CA GLU A 331 -9.35 12.85 -18.27
C GLU A 331 -8.29 11.84 -18.74
N LEU A 332 -8.58 10.55 -18.55
CA LEU A 332 -7.72 9.47 -19.03
C LEU A 332 -7.67 9.43 -20.56
N GLU A 333 -8.82 9.55 -21.23
CA GLU A 333 -8.88 9.55 -22.70
C GLU A 333 -8.07 10.71 -23.30
N LEU A 334 -8.21 11.92 -22.74
CA LEU A 334 -7.45 13.11 -23.15
C LEU A 334 -5.94 12.92 -22.93
N CYS A 335 -5.55 12.36 -21.79
CA CYS A 335 -4.16 12.13 -21.48
C CYS A 335 -3.55 11.04 -22.39
N LEU A 336 -4.23 9.91 -22.60
CA LEU A 336 -3.75 8.84 -23.47
C LEU A 336 -3.55 9.31 -24.90
N ALA A 337 -4.43 10.20 -25.39
CA ALA A 337 -4.28 10.82 -26.70
C ALA A 337 -3.00 11.67 -26.80
N ALA A 338 -2.59 12.34 -25.71
CA ALA A 338 -1.35 13.11 -25.65
C ALA A 338 -0.07 12.23 -25.62
N CYS A 339 -0.20 10.95 -25.25
CA CYS A 339 0.92 9.99 -25.18
C CYS A 339 1.19 9.26 -26.50
N HIS A 340 0.60 9.70 -27.62
CA HIS A 340 0.81 9.17 -28.98
C HIS A 340 0.66 7.64 -29.12
N GLY A 341 -0.11 6.99 -28.24
CA GLY A 341 -0.26 5.52 -28.23
C GLY A 341 0.99 4.74 -27.81
N HIS A 342 1.99 5.42 -27.25
CA HIS A 342 3.30 4.86 -26.87
C HIS A 342 3.55 4.92 -25.36
N GLY A 343 2.51 5.14 -24.56
CA GLY A 343 2.60 5.21 -23.11
C GLY A 343 1.24 5.11 -22.43
N VAL A 344 1.29 5.17 -21.11
CA VAL A 344 0.14 5.26 -20.20
C VAL A 344 0.16 6.60 -19.47
N CYS A 345 -0.90 6.91 -18.73
CA CYS A 345 -0.98 8.14 -17.94
C CYS A 345 -0.76 7.86 -16.47
N ASN A 346 0.04 8.69 -15.81
CA ASN A 346 0.23 8.62 -14.37
C ASN A 346 -0.75 9.53 -13.61
N SER A 347 -0.75 9.43 -12.28
CA SER A 347 -1.56 10.22 -11.36
C SER A 347 -1.36 11.74 -11.47
N ASN A 348 -0.20 12.19 -11.96
CA ASN A 348 0.11 13.60 -12.25
C ASN A 348 -0.37 14.06 -13.64
N ARG A 349 -1.07 13.22 -14.40
CA ARG A 349 -1.59 13.49 -15.75
C ARG A 349 -0.49 13.66 -16.82
N ASN A 350 0.69 13.09 -16.56
CA ASN A 350 1.79 13.03 -17.50
C ASN A 350 1.92 11.62 -18.11
N CYS A 351 2.56 11.53 -19.27
CA CYS A 351 2.80 10.25 -19.91
C CYS A 351 3.95 9.48 -19.25
N HIS A 352 3.70 8.22 -18.95
CA HIS A 352 4.70 7.21 -18.66
C HIS A 352 4.92 6.38 -19.92
N CYS A 353 6.02 6.65 -20.62
CA CYS A 353 6.32 6.08 -21.93
C CYS A 353 6.81 4.63 -21.84
N SER A 354 6.41 3.84 -22.83
CA SER A 354 6.90 2.47 -23.02
C SER A 354 8.39 2.48 -23.40
N PRO A 355 9.13 1.39 -23.14
CA PRO A 355 10.50 1.25 -23.63
C PRO A 355 10.58 1.51 -25.14
N GLY A 356 11.57 2.32 -25.55
CA GLY A 356 11.70 2.80 -26.93
C GLY A 356 11.20 4.24 -27.15
N TRP A 357 10.48 4.84 -26.20
CA TRP A 357 9.91 6.18 -26.32
C TRP A 357 10.32 7.10 -25.15
N ALA A 358 10.45 8.39 -25.42
CA ALA A 358 10.86 9.38 -24.43
C ALA A 358 9.67 10.23 -23.93
N PRO A 359 9.58 10.52 -22.63
CA PRO A 359 8.69 11.57 -22.12
C PRO A 359 9.10 12.95 -22.66
N PRO A 360 8.20 13.96 -22.68
CA PRO A 360 6.90 13.99 -22.00
C PRO A 360 5.72 13.44 -22.81
N SER A 361 5.83 13.32 -24.13
CA SER A 361 4.71 13.01 -25.05
C SER A 361 4.79 11.63 -25.70
N CYS A 362 5.88 10.89 -25.49
CA CYS A 362 6.14 9.58 -26.11
C CYS A 362 6.14 9.62 -27.65
N ASP A 363 6.52 10.75 -28.25
CA ASP A 363 6.60 10.97 -29.71
C ASP A 363 8.01 10.79 -30.28
N LYS A 364 9.02 10.68 -29.41
CA LYS A 364 10.44 10.57 -29.78
C LYS A 364 11.06 9.28 -29.23
N PRO A 365 12.10 8.74 -29.89
CA PRO A 365 12.83 7.59 -29.37
C PRO A 365 13.45 7.87 -27.99
N GLY A 366 13.38 6.89 -27.07
CA GLY A 366 13.90 7.01 -25.71
C GLY A 366 13.93 5.69 -24.94
N PHE A 367 14.21 5.78 -23.64
CA PHE A 367 14.34 4.62 -22.76
C PHE A 367 13.06 4.28 -21.98
N GLY A 368 11.98 5.05 -22.14
CA GLY A 368 10.73 4.92 -21.39
C GLY A 368 10.68 5.82 -20.15
N GLY A 369 9.67 5.59 -19.32
CA GLY A 369 9.44 6.31 -18.06
C GLY A 369 8.63 7.60 -18.21
N SER A 370 8.51 8.34 -17.12
CA SER A 370 7.81 9.62 -17.04
C SER A 370 8.76 10.73 -16.61
N VAL A 371 8.35 11.99 -16.82
CA VAL A 371 8.99 13.15 -16.18
C VAL A 371 8.92 13.09 -14.65
N ASP A 372 7.97 12.32 -14.10
CA ASP A 372 7.74 12.21 -12.65
C ASP A 372 8.46 11.02 -11.99
N SER A 373 8.88 10.00 -12.74
CA SER A 373 9.44 8.75 -12.20
C SER A 373 10.96 8.66 -12.25
N GLY A 374 11.64 9.76 -12.59
CA GLY A 374 13.05 9.77 -12.94
C GLY A 374 13.35 9.12 -14.31
N PRO A 375 14.58 9.28 -14.82
CA PRO A 375 14.95 8.77 -16.14
C PRO A 375 15.12 7.26 -16.11
N VAL A 376 14.63 6.54 -17.13
CA VAL A 376 14.95 5.12 -17.30
C VAL A 376 16.30 4.98 -17.99
N GLN A 377 17.17 4.12 -17.49
CA GLN A 377 18.40 3.74 -18.20
C GLN A 377 18.26 2.36 -18.84
N PRO A 378 18.98 2.07 -19.93
CA PRO A 378 19.01 0.72 -20.50
C PRO A 378 19.48 -0.26 -19.42
N GLU A 379 18.75 -1.37 -19.24
CA GLU A 379 19.28 -2.50 -18.48
C GLU A 379 20.63 -2.84 -19.10
N SER A 380 21.71 -2.53 -18.39
CA SER A 380 22.99 -3.13 -18.71
C SER A 380 22.77 -4.62 -18.54
N ALA A 381 22.65 -5.34 -19.66
CA ALA A 381 22.66 -6.79 -19.69
C ALA A 381 23.69 -7.29 -18.67
N PRO A 382 23.38 -8.32 -17.87
CA PRO A 382 24.34 -8.82 -16.90
C PRO A 382 25.62 -9.08 -17.68
N ARG A 383 26.69 -8.35 -17.34
CA ARG A 383 28.02 -8.76 -17.76
C ARG A 383 28.19 -10.14 -17.15
N GLU A 384 28.08 -11.18 -17.97
CA GLU A 384 28.83 -12.40 -17.74
C GLU A 384 30.30 -11.97 -17.67
N THR A 385 30.72 -11.55 -16.49
CA THR A 385 32.12 -11.55 -16.12
C THR A 385 32.53 -13.01 -16.13
N SER A 386 32.98 -13.45 -17.30
CA SER A 386 34.07 -14.39 -17.40
C SER A 386 35.17 -13.88 -16.47
N GLY A 387 35.14 -14.35 -15.23
CA GLY A 387 36.14 -14.06 -14.22
C GLY A 387 37.42 -14.77 -14.58
N GLN A 388 38.19 -14.22 -15.53
CA GLN A 388 39.64 -14.35 -15.50
C GLN A 388 40.13 -13.39 -14.41
N GLY A 389 40.09 -13.87 -13.17
CA GLY A 389 40.72 -13.20 -12.04
C GLY A 389 42.23 -13.18 -12.23
N LEU A 390 42.78 -11.99 -12.51
CA LEU A 390 44.18 -11.71 -12.28
C LEU A 390 44.39 -11.45 -10.79
N CYS A 391 44.60 -12.52 -10.02
CA CYS A 391 45.23 -12.44 -8.70
C CYS A 391 46.72 -12.72 -8.88
N GLY A 392 47.55 -11.68 -8.75
CA GLY A 392 48.98 -11.84 -8.58
C GLY A 392 49.32 -12.20 -7.13
N ALA A 393 49.90 -13.37 -6.93
CA ALA A 393 50.81 -13.72 -5.82
C ALA A 393 51.51 -15.06 -6.13
N PRO A 394 52.73 -15.33 -5.60
CA PRO A 394 53.72 -16.18 -6.25
C PRO A 394 53.61 -17.68 -5.95
N GLN A 395 54.37 -18.42 -6.75
CA GLN A 395 54.64 -19.85 -6.81
C GLN A 395 54.76 -20.55 -5.44
N ASP A 396 54.00 -21.63 -5.22
CA ASP A 396 54.53 -23.01 -5.17
C ASP A 396 53.47 -24.01 -4.64
N SER A 397 53.55 -25.24 -5.16
CA SER A 397 52.89 -26.48 -4.70
C SER A 397 51.57 -26.86 -5.38
N ALA A 398 51.69 -27.83 -6.29
CA ALA A 398 50.60 -28.50 -7.01
C ALA A 398 49.99 -29.66 -6.22
N MET A 399 48.66 -29.75 -6.13
CA MET A 399 47.86 -31.00 -6.13
C MET A 399 46.40 -30.71 -6.57
N PRO A 400 45.70 -31.65 -7.25
CA PRO A 400 44.42 -31.40 -7.92
C PRO A 400 43.17 -31.61 -7.04
N CYS A 401 42.13 -30.81 -7.25
CA CYS A 401 40.81 -30.94 -6.61
C CYS A 401 39.97 -32.10 -7.20
N PRO A 402 39.12 -32.78 -6.40
CA PRO A 402 38.23 -33.85 -6.88
C PRO A 402 36.94 -33.29 -7.50
N PRO A 403 36.20 -34.08 -8.33
CA PRO A 403 35.03 -33.59 -9.05
C PRO A 403 33.78 -33.49 -8.15
N GLN A 404 32.95 -32.50 -8.46
CA GLN A 404 31.66 -32.21 -7.82
C GLN A 404 30.65 -33.35 -8.01
N ALA A 405 30.11 -33.87 -6.91
CA ALA A 405 29.00 -34.80 -6.92
C ALA A 405 27.66 -34.05 -7.05
N ARG A 406 26.92 -34.35 -8.12
CA ARG A 406 25.48 -34.07 -8.27
C ARG A 406 24.70 -34.86 -7.23
N THR A 407 23.81 -34.22 -6.48
CA THR A 407 22.74 -34.91 -5.74
C THR A 407 21.38 -34.58 -6.33
N LEU A 408 20.75 -35.65 -6.83
CA LEU A 408 19.40 -35.75 -7.36
C LEU A 408 18.37 -35.80 -6.24
N SER A 409 17.19 -35.27 -6.55
CA SER A 409 15.92 -35.43 -5.83
C SER A 409 15.49 -36.90 -5.67
N ARG A 410 14.93 -37.28 -4.52
CA ARG A 410 13.79 -38.21 -4.41
C ARG A 410 13.21 -38.30 -2.98
N TRP A 411 11.91 -38.02 -2.91
CA TRP A 411 10.85 -38.70 -2.14
C TRP A 411 11.23 -39.60 -0.94
N GLN A 412 10.80 -39.17 0.25
CA GLN A 412 9.81 -39.87 1.09
C GLN A 412 9.11 -38.88 2.01
#